data_AF-A0AAW4XTG0-F1
#
_entry.id   AF-A0AAW4XTG0-F1
#
_cell.length_a   1.000
_cell.length_b   1.000
_cell.length_c   1.000
_cell.angle_alpha   90.00
_cell.angle_beta   90.00
_cell.angle_gamma   90.00
#
_symmetry.space_group_name_H-M   'P 1'
#
loop_
_entity.id
_entity.type
_entity.pdbx_description
1 polymer ?
#
loop_
_entity_poly.entity_id
_entity_poly.type
_entity_poly.pdbx_seq_one_letter_code
_entity_poly.pdbx_strand_id
1 'polypeptide(L)' 'MHKQAPSKALRLAWIKRRARGFCLMFGCDLRTAVAEATYDWFRFNGKQLQRETLILQRGGKL' A
#
# COMPACT_ATOMS: atom_id res chain seq x y z
N MET A 1 -17.01 -8.00 17.06
CA MET A 1 -16.83 -7.50 15.68
C MET A 1 -15.95 -8.46 14.90
N HIS A 2 -16.53 -9.34 14.07
CA HIS A 2 -15.75 -10.21 13.19
C HIS A 2 -15.01 -9.33 12.17
N LYS A 3 -13.70 -9.17 12.35
CA LYS A 3 -12.81 -8.56 11.35
C LYS A 3 -12.75 -9.53 10.16
N GLN A 4 -13.72 -9.45 9.24
CA GLN A 4 -13.62 -10.14 7.95
C GLN A 4 -12.30 -9.69 7.33
N ALA A 5 -11.35 -10.62 7.20
CA ALA A 5 -10.14 -10.35 6.47
C ALA A 5 -10.57 -9.98 5.04
N PRO A 6 -10.31 -8.76 4.57
CA PRO A 6 -10.76 -8.36 3.24
C PRO A 6 -10.13 -9.31 2.22
N SER A 7 -10.98 -9.84 1.32
CA SER A 7 -10.55 -10.76 0.28
C SER A 7 -9.36 -10.16 -0.49
N LYS A 8 -8.45 -11.02 -0.99
CA LYS A 8 -7.25 -10.56 -1.72
C LYS A 8 -7.61 -9.57 -2.84
N ALA A 9 -8.74 -9.79 -3.52
CA ALA A 9 -9.25 -8.91 -4.57
C ALA A 9 -9.64 -7.53 -4.06
N LEU A 10 -10.36 -7.44 -2.93
CA LEU A 10 -10.76 -6.16 -2.32
C LEU A 10 -9.56 -5.31 -1.90
N ARG A 11 -8.55 -5.96 -1.30
CA ARG A 11 -7.29 -5.29 -0.95
C ARG A 11 -6.61 -4.71 -2.18
N LEU A 12 -6.47 -5.49 -3.25
CA LEU A 12 -5.83 -5.03 -4.49
C LEU A 12 -6.63 -3.90 -5.16
N ALA A 13 -7.96 -3.99 -5.18
CA ALA A 13 -8.82 -2.95 -5.75
C ALA A 13 -8.68 -1.62 -4.98
N TRP A 14 -8.64 -1.69 -3.65
CA TRP A 14 -8.44 -0.51 -2.81
C TRP A 14 -7.06 0.12 -3.02
N ILE A 15 -5.99 -0.69 -2.99
CA ILE A 15 -4.61 -0.20 -3.20
C ILE A 15 -4.49 0.47 -4.57
N LYS A 16 -5.04 -0.13 -5.63
CA LYS A 16 -5.03 0.46 -6.99
C LYS A 16 -5.73 1.81 -7.04
N ARG A 17 -6.91 1.93 -6.40
CA ARG A 17 -7.65 3.19 -6.35
C ARG A 17 -6.86 4.27 -5.60
N ARG A 18 -6.29 3.92 -4.46
CA ARG A 18 -5.50 4.85 -3.62
C ARG A 18 -4.21 5.29 -4.31
N ALA A 19 -3.51 4.36 -4.96
CA ALA A 19 -2.30 4.65 -5.74
C ALA A 19 -2.57 5.62 -6.89
N ARG A 20 -3.69 5.46 -7.62
CA ARG A 20 -4.09 6.44 -8.64
C ARG A 20 -4.31 7.84 -8.04
N GLY A 21 -4.94 7.92 -6.87
CA GLY A 21 -5.07 9.17 -6.14
C GLY A 21 -3.73 9.80 -5.80
N PHE A 22 -2.75 8.99 -5.36
CA PHE A 22 -1.40 9.48 -5.08
C PHE A 22 -0.70 10.01 -6.34
N CYS A 23 -0.76 9.29 -7.46
CA CYS A 23 -0.20 9.77 -8.72
C CYS A 23 -0.83 11.09 -9.17
N LEU A 24 -2.16 11.25 -9.03
CA LEU A 24 -2.87 12.46 -9.46
C LEU A 24 -2.62 13.66 -8.54
N MET A 25 -2.60 13.45 -7.22
CA MET A 25 -2.48 14.55 -6.26
C MET A 25 -1.03 14.99 -6.02
N PHE A 26 -0.08 14.05 -6.08
CA PHE A 26 1.32 14.32 -5.71
C PHE A 26 2.30 14.14 -6.88
N GLY A 27 1.82 13.74 -8.06
CA GLY A 27 2.69 13.50 -9.22
C GLY A 27 3.72 12.39 -9.00
N CYS A 28 3.51 11.49 -8.03
CA CYS A 28 4.46 10.43 -7.73
C CYS A 28 4.38 9.28 -8.73
N ASP A 29 5.49 8.57 -8.92
CA ASP A 29 5.55 7.40 -9.79
C ASP A 29 4.64 6.28 -9.25
N LEU A 30 4.16 5.43 -10.16
CA LEU A 30 3.19 4.38 -9.83
C LEU A 30 3.73 3.40 -8.78
N ARG A 31 5.05 3.13 -8.74
CA ARG A 31 5.62 2.20 -7.75
C ARG A 31 5.58 2.79 -6.36
N THR A 32 5.99 4.05 -6.23
CA THR A 32 5.88 4.81 -4.98
C THR A 32 4.42 4.91 -4.53
N ALA A 33 3.51 5.26 -5.45
CA ALA A 33 2.09 5.35 -5.15
C ALA A 33 1.48 4.02 -4.65
N VAL A 34 1.88 2.89 -5.23
CA VAL A 34 1.46 1.55 -4.80
C VAL A 34 2.06 1.19 -3.45
N ALA A 35 3.31 1.55 -3.19
CA ALA A 35 3.97 1.31 -1.90
C ALA A 35 3.27 2.08 -0.77
N GLU A 36 3.01 3.37 -0.95
CA GLU A 36 2.29 4.21 0.02
C GLU A 36 0.85 3.71 0.23
N ALA A 37 0.13 3.39 -0.85
CA ALA A 37 -1.20 2.81 -0.76
C ALA A 37 -1.19 1.45 -0.03
N THR A 38 -0.18 0.63 -0.25
CA THR A 38 -0.05 -0.64 0.47
C THR A 38 0.18 -0.38 1.96
N TYR A 39 1.08 0.53 2.31
CA TYR A 39 1.33 0.90 3.70
C TYR A 39 0.07 1.42 4.41
N ASP A 40 -0.66 2.34 3.76
CA ASP A 40 -1.93 2.88 4.27
C ASP A 40 -2.96 1.78 4.54
N TRP A 41 -3.09 0.79 3.65
CA TRP A 41 -4.02 -0.32 3.84
C TRP A 41 -3.70 -1.11 5.12
N PHE A 42 -2.43 -1.46 5.33
CA PHE A 42 -2.03 -2.22 6.51
C PHE A 42 -2.21 -1.39 7.78
N ARG A 43 -1.80 -0.11 7.76
CA ARG A 43 -2.03 0.84 8.86
C ARG A 43 -3.52 0.93 9.23
N PHE A 44 -4.40 1.09 8.24
CA PHE A 44 -5.85 1.18 8.44
C PHE A 44 -6.45 -0.11 9.02
N ASN A 45 -5.90 -1.27 8.66
CA ASN A 45 -6.32 -2.56 9.20
C ASN A 45 -5.67 -2.90 10.56
N GLY A 46 -4.94 -1.96 11.18
CA GLY A 46 -4.25 -2.16 12.46
C GLY A 46 -3.08 -3.13 12.37
N LYS A 47 -2.54 -3.36 11.17
CA LYS A 47 -1.35 -4.18 10.95
C LYS A 47 -0.18 -3.24 10.64
N GLN A 48 0.83 -3.23 11.47
CA GLN A 48 2.04 -2.47 11.18
C GLN A 48 2.81 -3.21 10.10
N LEU A 49 2.91 -2.63 8.89
CA LEU A 49 3.92 -3.10 7.94
C LEU A 49 5.26 -2.67 8.52
N GLN A 50 6.16 -3.61 8.80
CA GLN A 50 7.52 -3.26 9.18
C GLN A 50 8.13 -2.47 8.01
N ARG A 51 8.70 -1.31 8.32
CA ARG A 51 9.23 -0.36 7.34
C ARG A 51 10.31 -1.00 6.45
N GLU A 52 10.98 -2.04 6.96
CA GLU A 52 11.97 -2.85 6.25
C GLU A 52 11.40 -3.56 5.01
N THR A 53 10.13 -3.98 5.03
CA THR A 53 9.50 -4.64 3.88
C THR A 53 9.20 -3.66 2.74
N LEU A 54 9.04 -2.36 3.04
CA LEU A 54 8.87 -1.31 2.03
C LEU A 54 10.19 -0.95 1.33
N ILE A 55 11.32 -1.07 2.03
CA ILE A 55 12.66 -0.80 1.49
C ILE A 55 13.07 -1.92 0.51
N LEU A 56 12.72 -3.18 0.81
CA LEU A 56 12.98 -4.31 -0.10
C LEU A 56 12.20 -4.22 -1.43
N GLN A 57 11.06 -3.53 -1.48
CA GLN A 57 10.36 -3.25 -2.73
C GLN A 57 10.92 -2.01 -3.49
N ARG A 58 11.77 -1.21 -2.84
CA ARG A 58 12.45 -0.04 -3.44
C ARG A 58 13.75 -0.36 -4.15
N GLY A 59 14.18 -1.62 -4.24
CA GLY A 59 15.36 -2.00 -5.02
C GLY A 59 16.68 -1.44 -4.47
N GLY A 60 16.74 -1.07 -3.19
CA GLY A 60 18.00 -0.75 -2.52
C GLY A 60 18.74 -2.03 -2.19
N LYS A 61 19.73 -2.39 -3.01
CA LYS A 61 20.81 -3.29 -2.59
C LYS A 61 21.56 -2.63 -1.42
N LEU A 62 21.88 -3.45 -0.41
CA LEU A 62 22.83 -3.11 0.67
C LEU A 62 24.14 -2.57 0.10
#